data_AF-A0A6A9UWX3-F1
#
_entry.id   AF-A0A6A9UWX3-F1
#
_cell.length_a   1.000
_cell.length_b   1.000
_cell.length_c   1.000
_cell.angle_alpha   90.00
_cell.angle_beta   90.00
_cell.angle_gamma   90.00
#
_symmetry.space_group_name_H-M   'P 1'
#
loop_
_entity.id
_entity.type
_entity.pdbx_description
1 polymer ?
#
loop_
_entity_poly.entity_id
_entity_poly.type
_entity_poly.pdbx_seq_one_letter_code
_entity_poly.pdbx_strand_id
1 'polypeptide(L)'
;MSLTAVDARAEREPAHGWVLAAPFRAHLRHVASATGLPWRALALAAGVEPALVRALLHGRAGRPLKRLHPESAARLLRLGTDTAAQLSQQVAAGPVHALLRDLVAEGAGEAELAAWLQLPRAQVRALADGSATSCTARTALLASALSSARGVDAVAA
;
A
#
# COMPACT_ATOMS: atom_id res chain seq x y z
N MET A 1 17.22 -18.35 53.21
CA MET A 1 15.98 -19.10 53.03
C MET A 1 14.84 -18.10 52.90
N SER A 2 14.10 -18.17 51.78
CA SER A 2 12.76 -17.61 51.50
C SER A 2 12.62 -16.07 51.58
N LEU A 3 12.56 -15.27 50.50
CA LEU A 3 11.74 -15.29 49.27
C LEU A 3 10.23 -15.26 49.55
N THR A 4 9.67 -14.06 49.66
CA THR A 4 8.25 -13.75 49.43
C THR A 4 8.16 -12.54 48.51
N ALA A 5 8.31 -12.79 47.21
CA ALA A 5 7.70 -11.97 46.18
C ALA A 5 6.35 -12.62 45.88
N VAL A 6 5.28 -12.14 46.52
CA VAL A 6 3.92 -12.58 46.22
C VAL A 6 3.32 -11.58 45.24
N ASP A 7 3.25 -12.05 43.99
CA ASP A 7 2.23 -11.73 42.99
C ASP A 7 1.86 -10.27 42.76
N ALA A 8 2.85 -9.50 42.30
CA ALA A 8 2.60 -8.28 41.53
C ALA A 8 2.98 -8.52 40.06
N ARG A 9 2.21 -9.38 39.38
CA ARG A 9 2.05 -9.42 37.91
C ARG A 9 1.00 -10.47 37.59
N ALA A 10 -0.26 -10.08 37.67
CA ALA A 10 -1.22 -10.60 36.71
C ALA A 10 -0.70 -10.17 35.34
N GLU A 11 0.10 -11.04 34.73
CA GLU A 11 0.48 -10.95 33.33
C GLU A 11 -0.84 -10.86 32.56
N ARG A 12 -1.19 -9.65 32.12
CA ARG A 12 -2.22 -9.46 31.11
C ARG A 12 -1.70 -10.14 29.85
N GLU A 13 -2.02 -11.41 29.70
CA GLU A 13 -1.95 -12.12 28.44
C GLU A 13 -2.78 -11.29 27.43
N PRO A 14 -2.18 -10.66 26.40
CA PRO A 14 -2.95 -9.85 25.48
C PRO A 14 -3.91 -10.79 24.74
N ALA A 15 -5.22 -10.56 24.91
CA ALA A 15 -6.25 -11.32 24.22
C ALA A 15 -5.89 -11.44 22.73
N HIS A 16 -5.71 -12.68 22.27
CA HIS A 16 -5.30 -13.11 20.93
C HIS A 16 -6.36 -12.76 19.85
N GLY A 17 -6.61 -11.46 19.70
CA GLY A 17 -7.88 -10.87 19.27
C GLY A 17 -8.04 -10.64 17.78
N TRP A 18 -7.81 -11.66 16.96
CA TRP A 18 -8.11 -11.62 15.53
C TRP A 18 -9.52 -11.06 15.25
N VAL A 19 -9.62 -10.01 14.42
CA VAL A 19 -10.90 -9.34 14.08
C VAL A 19 -11.50 -9.87 12.79
N LEU A 20 -12.80 -9.69 12.59
CA LEU A 20 -13.49 -10.11 11.36
C LEU A 20 -13.02 -9.30 10.15
N ALA A 21 -12.69 -9.98 9.05
CA ALA A 21 -12.18 -9.34 7.84
C ALA A 21 -13.24 -8.67 6.95
N ALA A 22 -14.51 -9.01 7.13
CA ALA A 22 -15.57 -8.56 6.23
C ALA A 22 -15.75 -7.03 6.18
N PRO A 23 -15.76 -6.31 7.32
CA PRO A 23 -15.85 -4.85 7.31
C PRO A 23 -14.68 -4.19 6.57
N PHE A 24 -13.46 -4.66 6.79
CA PHE A 24 -12.25 -4.10 6.17
C PHE A 24 -12.20 -4.35 4.65
N ARG A 25 -12.70 -5.49 4.19
CA ARG A 25 -12.87 -5.75 2.75
C ARG A 25 -13.89 -4.80 2.12
N ALA A 26 -15.03 -4.58 2.77
CA ALA A 26 -16.04 -3.63 2.28
C ALA A 26 -15.48 -2.21 2.24
N HIS A 27 -14.79 -1.80 3.29
CA HIS A 27 -14.12 -0.52 3.41
C HIS A 27 -13.06 -0.32 2.31
N LEU A 28 -12.18 -1.30 2.07
CA LEU A 28 -11.18 -1.25 1.00
C LEU A 28 -11.82 -1.08 -0.39
N ARG A 29 -12.93 -1.79 -0.66
CA ARG A 29 -13.67 -1.63 -1.93
C ARG A 29 -14.27 -0.23 -2.07
N HIS A 30 -14.82 0.30 -0.98
CA HIS A 30 -15.34 1.65 -0.95
C HIS A 30 -14.24 2.68 -1.23
N VAL A 31 -13.10 2.60 -0.53
CA VAL A 31 -11.96 3.52 -0.73
C VAL A 31 -11.37 3.38 -2.14
N ALA A 32 -11.26 2.15 -2.66
CA ALA A 32 -10.80 1.93 -4.04
C ALA A 32 -11.73 2.61 -5.05
N SER A 33 -13.05 2.47 -4.87
CA SER A 33 -14.05 3.12 -5.72
C SER A 33 -14.01 4.65 -5.60
N ALA A 34 -13.80 5.19 -4.40
CA ALA A 34 -13.79 6.63 -4.16
C ALA A 34 -12.51 7.31 -4.65
N THR A 35 -11.37 6.63 -4.61
CA THR A 35 -10.06 7.20 -4.94
C THR A 35 -9.54 6.81 -6.32
N GLY A 36 -10.11 5.77 -6.95
CA GLY A 36 -9.58 5.17 -8.18
C GLY A 36 -8.20 4.54 -8.02
N LEU A 37 -7.73 4.30 -6.79
CA LEU A 37 -6.43 3.69 -6.54
C LEU A 37 -6.48 2.17 -6.72
N PRO A 38 -5.45 1.56 -7.33
CA PRO A 38 -5.30 0.11 -7.35
C PRO A 38 -5.04 -0.42 -5.94
N TRP A 39 -5.43 -1.67 -5.68
CA TRP A 39 -5.33 -2.26 -4.34
C TRP A 39 -3.90 -2.31 -3.79
N ARG A 40 -2.87 -2.42 -4.65
CA ARG A 40 -1.46 -2.36 -4.24
C ARG A 40 -1.10 -0.98 -3.66
N ALA A 41 -1.57 0.10 -4.30
CA ALA A 41 -1.38 1.45 -3.79
C ALA A 41 -2.11 1.66 -2.46
N LEU A 42 -3.31 1.10 -2.30
CA LEU A 42 -4.02 1.14 -1.01
C LEU A 42 -3.28 0.42 0.11
N ALA A 43 -2.64 -0.72 -0.20
CA ALA A 43 -1.82 -1.45 0.77
C ALA A 43 -0.65 -0.58 1.26
N LEU A 44 0.08 0.04 0.32
CA LEU A 44 1.18 0.94 0.64
C LEU A 44 0.71 2.17 1.41
N ALA A 45 -0.42 2.78 1.02
CA ALA A 45 -1.00 3.93 1.72
C ALA A 45 -1.40 3.59 3.17
N ALA A 46 -1.89 2.38 3.42
CA ALA A 46 -2.18 1.91 4.77
C ALA A 46 -0.92 1.46 5.53
N GLY A 47 0.23 1.31 4.87
CA GLY A 47 1.42 0.71 5.46
C GLY A 47 1.18 -0.74 5.88
N VAL A 48 0.48 -1.52 5.04
CA VAL A 48 0.26 -2.96 5.24
C VAL A 48 0.80 -3.75 4.06
N GLU A 49 1.11 -5.02 4.32
CA GLU A 49 1.60 -5.93 3.28
C GLU A 49 0.62 -6.03 2.09
N PRO A 50 1.09 -5.85 0.83
CA PRO A 50 0.26 -6.04 -0.35
C PRO A 50 -0.42 -7.41 -0.39
N ALA A 51 0.27 -8.47 0.06
CA ALA A 51 -0.28 -9.81 0.13
C ALA A 51 -1.51 -9.92 1.05
N LEU A 52 -1.61 -9.10 2.10
CA LEU A 52 -2.78 -9.04 2.98
C LEU A 52 -3.96 -8.42 2.24
N VAL A 53 -3.77 -7.28 1.58
CA VAL A 53 -4.84 -6.59 0.84
C VAL A 53 -5.33 -7.45 -0.33
N ARG A 54 -4.43 -8.11 -1.05
CA ARG A 54 -4.77 -9.09 -2.09
C ARG A 54 -5.67 -10.19 -1.52
N ALA A 55 -5.29 -10.78 -0.38
CA ALA A 55 -6.06 -11.83 0.28
C ALA A 55 -7.42 -11.34 0.80
N LEU A 56 -7.51 -10.08 1.26
CA LEU A 56 -8.78 -9.48 1.67
C LEU A 56 -9.74 -9.30 0.50
N LEU A 57 -9.25 -8.85 -0.65
CA LEU A 57 -10.08 -8.52 -1.81
C LEU A 57 -10.41 -9.72 -2.70
N HIS A 58 -9.44 -10.61 -2.89
CA HIS A 58 -9.50 -11.73 -3.86
C HIS A 58 -9.46 -13.11 -3.19
N GLY A 59 -9.19 -13.18 -1.89
CA GLY A 59 -9.03 -14.46 -1.19
C GLY A 59 -7.68 -15.13 -1.43
N ARG A 60 -7.54 -16.35 -0.91
CA ARG A 60 -6.40 -17.26 -1.10
C ARG A 60 -6.95 -18.62 -1.50
N ALA A 61 -6.47 -19.20 -2.62
CA ALA A 61 -6.95 -20.47 -3.14
C ALA A 61 -8.50 -20.54 -3.23
N GLY A 62 -9.13 -19.48 -3.74
CA GLY A 62 -10.59 -19.38 -3.87
C GLY A 62 -11.35 -19.12 -2.56
N ARG A 63 -10.67 -18.99 -1.41
CA ARG A 63 -11.32 -18.78 -0.10
C ARG A 63 -11.10 -17.35 0.41
N PRO A 64 -12.15 -16.64 0.87
CA PRO A 64 -12.00 -15.30 1.42
C PRO A 64 -11.25 -15.34 2.76
N LEU A 65 -10.41 -14.33 3.01
CA LEU A 65 -9.83 -14.14 4.33
C LEU A 65 -10.95 -13.83 5.34
N LYS A 66 -11.00 -14.61 6.43
CA LYS A 66 -12.04 -14.50 7.47
C LYS A 66 -11.64 -13.56 8.61
N ARG A 67 -10.36 -13.54 8.97
CA ARG A 67 -9.84 -12.75 10.08
C ARG A 67 -8.48 -12.13 9.74
N LEU A 68 -8.14 -11.03 10.41
CA LEU A 68 -6.85 -10.36 10.30
C LEU A 68 -6.39 -9.84 11.67
N HIS A 69 -5.10 -9.52 11.76
CA HIS A 69 -4.51 -8.98 12.98
C HIS A 69 -5.10 -7.58 13.30
N PRO A 70 -5.40 -7.26 14.58
CA PRO A 70 -5.94 -5.97 14.98
C PRO A 70 -5.12 -4.77 14.51
N GLU A 71 -3.79 -4.91 14.50
CA GLU A 71 -2.92 -3.84 14.05
C GLU A 71 -3.15 -3.53 12.57
N SER A 72 -3.16 -4.55 11.71
CA SER A 72 -3.45 -4.36 10.28
C SER A 72 -4.84 -3.80 10.04
N ALA A 73 -5.83 -4.22 10.84
CA ALA A 73 -7.16 -3.65 10.83
C ALA A 73 -7.17 -2.15 11.17
N ALA A 74 -6.48 -1.75 12.23
CA ALA A 74 -6.35 -0.35 12.61
C ALA A 74 -5.65 0.49 11.53
N ARG A 75 -4.62 -0.09 10.87
CA ARG A 75 -3.95 0.56 9.73
C ARG A 75 -4.90 0.76 8.55
N LEU A 76 -5.70 -0.24 8.21
CA LEU A 76 -6.67 -0.19 7.12
C LEU A 76 -7.79 0.83 7.38
N LEU A 77 -8.26 1.00 8.61
CA LEU A 77 -9.31 1.97 8.95
C LEU A 77 -8.87 3.43 8.82
N ARG A 78 -7.56 3.70 8.80
CA ARG A 78 -7.04 5.06 8.56
C ARG A 78 -7.11 5.48 7.10
N LEU A 79 -7.33 4.54 6.18
CA LEU A 79 -7.69 4.87 4.80
C LEU A 79 -9.08 5.49 4.84
N GLY A 80 -9.25 6.74 4.47
CA GLY A 80 -10.53 7.40 4.71
C GLY A 80 -10.54 8.87 4.35
N THR A 81 -11.26 9.65 5.17
CA THR A 81 -11.68 11.03 4.88
C THR A 81 -10.55 11.93 4.39
N ASP A 82 -9.34 11.75 4.90
CA ASP A 82 -8.21 12.62 4.55
C ASP A 82 -7.31 12.06 3.45
N THR A 83 -7.53 10.81 3.02
CA THR A 83 -6.66 10.14 2.04
C THR A 83 -6.63 10.88 0.71
N ALA A 84 -7.77 11.39 0.22
CA ALA A 84 -7.78 12.17 -1.03
C ALA A 84 -6.96 13.46 -0.91
N ALA A 85 -7.08 14.17 0.23
CA ALA A 85 -6.34 15.40 0.50
C ALA A 85 -4.83 15.12 0.61
N GLN A 86 -4.45 14.07 1.34
CA GLN A 86 -3.05 13.62 1.47
C GLN A 86 -2.44 13.26 0.12
N LEU A 87 -3.16 12.51 -0.70
CA LEU A 87 -2.69 12.08 -2.02
C LEU A 87 -2.55 13.23 -3.02
N SER A 88 -3.24 14.35 -2.79
CA SER A 88 -3.16 15.54 -3.64
C SER A 88 -1.99 16.47 -3.26
N GLN A 89 -1.34 16.25 -2.12
CA GLN A 89 -0.19 17.05 -1.68
C GLN A 89 0.99 16.92 -2.65
N GLN A 90 1.72 18.01 -2.86
CA GLN A 90 2.98 17.98 -3.61
C GLN A 90 4.10 17.41 -2.74
N VAL A 91 4.93 16.56 -3.33
CA VAL A 91 6.11 15.94 -2.73
C VAL A 91 7.29 16.06 -3.69
N ALA A 92 8.51 15.94 -3.17
CA ALA A 92 9.71 15.95 -3.99
C ALA A 92 9.72 14.78 -4.99
N ALA A 93 10.02 15.06 -6.25
CA ALA A 93 10.02 14.06 -7.31
C ALA A 93 11.30 13.21 -7.38
N GLY A 94 12.38 13.59 -6.68
CA GLY A 94 13.68 12.91 -6.74
C GLY A 94 13.62 11.39 -6.54
N PRO A 95 12.96 10.86 -5.49
CA PRO A 95 12.78 9.43 -5.31
C PRO A 95 11.97 8.76 -6.43
N VAL A 96 10.97 9.46 -6.96
CA VAL A 96 10.11 8.97 -8.05
C VAL A 96 10.91 8.88 -9.35
N HIS A 97 11.74 9.88 -9.64
CA HIS A 97 12.63 9.88 -10.79
C HIS A 97 13.55 8.65 -10.78
N ALA A 98 14.23 8.39 -9.66
CA ALA A 98 15.11 7.23 -9.53
C ALA A 98 14.35 5.92 -9.80
N LEU A 99 13.16 5.78 -9.21
CA LEU A 99 12.31 4.60 -9.39
C LEU A 99 11.82 4.43 -10.83
N LEU A 100 11.41 5.51 -11.51
CA LEU A 100 10.97 5.44 -12.90
C LEU A 100 12.13 5.10 -13.85
N ARG A 101 13.32 5.64 -13.59
CA ARG A 101 14.52 5.29 -14.37
C ARG A 101 14.83 3.80 -14.24
N ASP A 102 14.78 3.26 -13.03
CA ASP A 102 15.04 1.84 -12.79
C ASP A 102 13.97 0.97 -13.49
N LEU A 103 12.69 1.35 -13.42
CA LEU A 103 11.61 0.69 -14.15
C LEU A 103 11.81 0.71 -15.68
N VAL A 104 12.26 1.84 -16.24
CA VAL A 104 12.56 1.95 -17.68
C VAL A 104 13.74 1.04 -18.05
N ALA A 105 14.77 0.97 -17.21
CA ALA A 105 15.90 0.06 -17.41
C ALA A 105 15.48 -1.43 -17.36
N GLU A 106 14.44 -1.75 -16.57
CA GLU A 106 13.79 -3.07 -16.53
C GLU A 106 12.83 -3.33 -17.73
N GLY A 107 12.70 -2.37 -18.65
CA GLY A 107 11.89 -2.51 -19.87
C GLY A 107 10.46 -1.97 -19.76
N ALA A 108 10.12 -1.21 -18.71
CA ALA A 108 8.83 -0.54 -18.62
C ALA A 108 8.66 0.49 -19.75
N GLY A 109 7.61 0.30 -20.56
CA GLY A 109 7.30 1.23 -21.64
C GLY A 109 6.64 2.51 -21.13
N GLU A 110 6.86 3.63 -21.82
CA GLU A 110 6.25 4.92 -21.44
C GLU A 110 4.72 4.87 -21.39
N ALA A 111 4.09 4.15 -22.33
CA ALA A 111 2.64 3.98 -22.38
C ALA A 111 2.11 3.18 -21.17
N GLU A 112 2.88 2.17 -20.72
CA GLU A 112 2.57 1.38 -19.54
C GLU A 112 2.68 2.24 -18.28
N LEU A 113 3.78 3.00 -18.15
CA LEU A 113 3.99 3.92 -17.04
C LEU A 113 2.88 4.98 -16.96
N ALA A 114 2.51 5.59 -18.09
CA ALA A 114 1.42 6.56 -18.16
C ALA A 114 0.08 5.97 -17.71
N ALA A 115 -0.26 4.77 -18.19
CA ALA A 115 -1.48 4.09 -17.79
C ALA A 115 -1.50 3.76 -16.29
N TRP A 116 -0.38 3.25 -15.75
CA TRP A 116 -0.29 2.87 -14.34
C TRP A 116 -0.30 4.08 -13.40
N LEU A 117 0.48 5.11 -13.72
CA LEU A 117 0.58 6.34 -12.93
C LEU A 117 -0.65 7.23 -13.10
N GLN A 118 -1.51 6.94 -14.08
CA GLN A 118 -2.70 7.73 -14.42
C GLN A 118 -2.33 9.17 -14.79
N LEU A 119 -1.22 9.34 -15.52
CA LEU A 119 -0.68 10.63 -15.94
C LEU A 119 -0.58 10.73 -17.46
N PRO A 120 -0.63 11.94 -18.03
CA PRO A 120 -0.23 12.18 -19.41
C PRO A 120 1.22 11.75 -19.64
N ARG A 121 1.49 11.17 -20.81
CA ARG A 121 2.83 10.77 -21.28
C ARG A 121 3.90 11.84 -21.09
N ALA A 122 3.57 13.10 -21.38
CA ALA A 122 4.48 14.23 -21.20
C ALA A 122 4.93 14.43 -19.74
N GLN A 123 4.03 14.23 -18.77
CA GLN A 123 4.38 14.32 -17.34
C GLN A 123 5.22 13.13 -16.88
N VAL A 124 4.97 11.93 -17.42
CA VAL A 124 5.82 10.77 -17.17
C VAL A 124 7.23 11.01 -17.68
N ARG A 125 7.38 11.56 -18.89
CA ARG A 125 8.70 11.95 -19.43
C ARG A 125 9.40 12.94 -18.52
N ALA A 126 8.72 14.02 -18.12
CA ALA A 126 9.29 15.03 -17.24
C ALA A 126 9.72 14.48 -15.87
N LEU A 127 9.06 13.44 -15.35
CA LEU A 127 9.49 12.77 -14.13
C LEU A 127 10.66 11.81 -14.39
N ALA A 128 10.63 11.07 -15.50
CA ALA A 128 11.65 10.10 -15.87
C ALA A 128 12.98 10.77 -16.27
N ASP A 129 12.94 11.95 -16.89
CA ASP A 129 14.13 12.74 -17.26
C ASP A 129 14.62 13.67 -16.14
N GLY A 130 13.84 13.82 -15.06
CA GLY A 130 14.18 14.63 -13.89
C GLY A 130 13.87 16.12 -14.03
N SER A 131 13.19 16.54 -15.10
CA SER A 131 12.78 17.93 -15.32
C SER A 131 11.70 18.40 -14.33
N ALA A 132 10.86 17.49 -13.85
CA ALA A 132 9.87 17.78 -12.81
C ALA A 132 10.49 17.63 -11.41
N THR A 133 10.51 18.71 -10.63
CA THR A 133 11.07 18.73 -9.27
C THR A 133 10.08 18.29 -8.19
N SER A 134 8.78 18.35 -8.49
CA SER A 134 7.70 17.88 -7.61
C SER A 134 6.68 17.02 -8.36
N CYS A 135 5.99 16.17 -7.61
CA CYS A 135 4.84 15.41 -8.09
C CYS A 135 3.81 15.28 -6.95
N THR A 136 2.63 14.74 -7.23
CA THR A 136 1.66 14.46 -6.16
C THR A 136 2.07 13.23 -5.37
N ALA A 137 1.69 13.17 -4.10
CA ALA A 137 1.84 11.97 -3.27
C ALA A 137 1.12 10.75 -3.92
N ARG A 138 0.03 10.97 -4.66
CA ARG A 138 -0.60 9.94 -5.51
C ARG A 138 0.37 9.36 -6.52
N THR A 139 1.06 10.19 -7.29
CA THR A 139 2.03 9.74 -8.30
C THR A 139 3.15 8.93 -7.66
N ALA A 140 3.73 9.44 -6.56
CA ALA A 140 4.77 8.73 -5.82
C ALA A 140 4.29 7.35 -5.34
N LEU A 141 3.08 7.27 -4.80
CA LEU A 141 2.48 6.03 -4.33
C LEU A 141 2.26 5.02 -5.46
N LEU A 142 1.74 5.47 -6.61
CA LEU A 142 1.51 4.62 -7.77
C LEU A 142 2.84 4.08 -8.34
N ALA A 143 3.88 4.91 -8.38
CA ALA A 143 5.20 4.50 -8.83
C ALA A 143 5.79 3.42 -7.92
N SER A 144 5.76 3.62 -6.59
CA SER A 144 6.16 2.60 -5.61
C SER A 144 5.35 1.30 -5.73
N ALA A 145 4.04 1.41 -5.99
CA ALA A 145 3.18 0.25 -6.20
C ALA A 145 3.55 -0.54 -7.47
N LEU A 146 3.99 0.13 -8.53
CA LEU A 146 4.46 -0.52 -9.77
C LEU A 146 5.77 -1.26 -9.54
N SER A 147 6.76 -0.60 -8.93
CA SER A 147 8.05 -1.22 -8.62
C SER A 147 7.87 -2.46 -7.73
N SER A 148 7.01 -2.36 -6.70
CA SER A 148 6.66 -3.53 -5.88
C SER A 148 5.94 -4.63 -6.67
N ALA A 149 5.12 -4.29 -7.67
CA ALA A 149 4.49 -5.30 -8.52
C ALA A 149 5.52 -6.05 -9.36
N ARG A 150 6.41 -5.32 -10.03
CA ARG A 150 7.46 -5.91 -10.88
C ARG A 150 8.49 -6.72 -10.09
N GLY A 151 8.87 -6.25 -8.90
CA GLY A 151 9.79 -7.00 -8.02
C GLY A 151 9.20 -8.30 -7.46
N VAL A 152 7.88 -8.39 -7.30
CA VAL A 152 7.22 -9.64 -6.87
C VAL A 152 7.01 -10.59 -8.05
N ASP A 153 6.78 -10.07 -9.25
CA ASP A 153 6.62 -10.89 -10.45
C ASP A 153 7.98 -11.40 -10.98
N ALA A 154 9.09 -10.73 -10.68
CA ALA A 154 10.45 -11.17 -11.02
C ALA A 154 10.96 -12.35 -10.16
N VAL A 155 10.46 -12.50 -8.93
CA VAL A 155 10.88 -13.57 -7.99
C VAL A 155 10.00 -14.83 -8.12
N ALA A 156 8.98 -14.79 -8.97
CA ALA A 156 8.05 -15.89 -9.20
C ALA A 156 8.26 -16.63 -10.54
N ALA A 157 9.43 -16.49 -11.17
CA ALA A 157 9.83 -17.26 -12.35
C ALA A 157 10.78 -18.40 -11.98
#